data_AF-A0A9E5ND34-F1
#
_entry.id   AF-A0A9E5ND34-F1
#
_cell.length_a   1.000
_cell.length_b   1.000
_cell.length_c   1.000
_cell.angle_alpha   90.00
_cell.angle_beta   90.00
_cell.angle_gamma   90.00
#
_symmetry.space_group_name_H-M   'P 1'
#
loop_
_entity.id
_entity.type
_entity.pdbx_description
1 polymer ?
#
loop_
_entity_poly.entity_id
_entity_poly.type
_entity_poly.pdbx_seq_one_letter_code
_entity_poly.pdbx_strand_id
1 'polypeptide(L)' 'MMPPRTARTTAEIPVSLAELRQLQEGLRGRISVDEPMSRHTTFRVGGNADLFLHASHIDDVRLALFWSK' A
#
# COMPACT_ATOMS: atom_id res chain seq x y z
N MET A 1 29.44 3.14 9.00
CA MET A 1 28.36 3.58 9.90
C MET A 1 27.19 3.97 9.02
N MET A 2 26.18 3.10 8.86
CA MET A 2 24.93 3.49 8.17
C MET A 2 24.15 4.41 9.11
N PRO A 3 23.61 5.54 8.65
CA PRO A 3 22.75 6.37 9.47
C PRO A 3 21.50 5.56 9.88
N PRO A 4 20.95 5.78 11.09
CA PRO A 4 19.68 5.19 11.48
C PRO A 4 18.62 5.66 10.48
N ARG A 5 17.86 4.72 9.90
CA ARG A 5 16.73 5.05 9.03
C ARG A 5 15.67 5.72 9.89
N THR A 6 15.73 7.04 9.94
CA THR A 6 14.86 7.92 10.72
C THR A 6 13.42 7.53 10.47
N ALA A 7 12.65 7.42 11.56
CA ALA A 7 11.24 7.10 11.55
C ALA A 7 10.50 7.92 10.47
N ARG A 8 9.79 7.25 9.56
CA ARG A 8 8.91 7.94 8.61
C ARG A 8 7.81 8.62 9.43
N THR A 9 7.86 9.94 9.54
CA THR A 9 6.74 10.74 10.04
C THR A 9 5.55 10.49 9.13
N THR A 10 4.34 10.43 9.68
CA THR A 10 3.04 10.29 8.99
C THR A 10 2.83 11.22 7.77
N ALA A 11 3.71 12.19 7.56
CA ALA A 11 3.69 13.17 6.48
C ALA A 11 4.22 12.69 5.11
N GLU A 12 4.74 11.46 4.97
CA GLU A 12 5.38 11.01 3.71
C GLU A 12 4.57 10.00 2.88
N ILE A 13 3.35 9.63 3.29
CA ILE A 13 2.52 8.74 2.47
C ILE A 13 2.03 9.54 1.25
N PRO A 14 2.35 9.12 0.01
CA PRO A 14 2.08 9.90 -1.20
C PRO A 14 0.60 9.92 -1.61
N VAL A 15 -0.31 9.56 -0.71
CA VAL A 15 -1.75 9.42 -0.99
C VAL A 15 -2.57 10.06 0.12
N SER A 16 -3.53 10.89 -0.28
CA SER A 16 -4.43 11.61 0.62
C SER A 16 -5.52 10.69 1.21
N LEU A 17 -6.11 11.13 2.32
CA LEU A 17 -7.24 10.43 2.95
C LEU A 17 -8.46 10.32 2.02
N ALA A 18 -8.67 11.33 1.17
CA ALA A 18 -9.78 11.33 0.21
C ALA A 18 -9.59 10.24 -0.86
N GLU A 19 -8.37 10.13 -1.42
CA GLU A 19 -8.03 9.09 -2.39
C GLU A 19 -8.11 7.69 -1.78
N LEU A 20 -7.63 7.51 -0.55
CA LEU A 20 -7.76 6.24 0.18
C LEU A 20 -9.21 5.82 0.35
N ARG A 21 -10.09 6.76 0.74
CA ARG A 21 -11.52 6.49 0.91
C ARG A 21 -12.18 6.11 -0.41
N GLN A 22 -11.91 6.86 -1.47
CA GLN A 22 -12.42 6.55 -2.80
C GLN A 22 -12.00 5.15 -3.25
N LEU A 23 -10.74 4.77 -3.01
CA LEU A 23 -10.25 3.43 -3.35
C LEU A 23 -10.93 2.35 -2.49
N GLN A 24 -11.13 2.61 -1.20
CA GLN A 24 -11.81 1.69 -0.28
C GLN A 24 -13.28 1.44 -0.64
N GLU A 25 -14.02 2.45 -1.09
CA GLU A 25 -15.44 2.31 -1.45
C GLU A 25 -15.67 1.37 -2.63
N GLY A 26 -14.76 1.36 -3.60
CA GLY A 26 -14.83 0.50 -4.78
C GLY A 26 -14.23 -0.90 -4.59
N LEU A 27 -13.47 -1.12 -3.51
CA LEU A 27 -12.71 -2.35 -3.31
C LEU A 27 -13.48 -3.37 -2.48
N ARG A 28 -13.57 -4.60 -2.98
CA ARG A 28 -14.11 -5.74 -2.21
C ARG A 28 -13.04 -6.37 -1.31
N GLY A 29 -11.78 -6.20 -1.68
CA GLY A 29 -10.62 -6.65 -0.95
C GLY A 29 -10.22 -5.76 0.21
N ARG A 30 -8.93 -5.74 0.54
CA ARG A 30 -8.39 -4.98 1.67
C ARG A 30 -7.27 -4.03 1.23
N ILE A 31 -7.17 -2.89 1.92
CA ILE A 31 -6.09 -1.92 1.75
C ILE A 31 -5.32 -1.82 3.06
N SER A 32 -4.00 -1.75 2.98
CA SER A 32 -3.10 -1.56 4.12
C SER A 32 -2.07 -0.48 3.75
N VAL A 33 -1.70 0.35 4.72
CA VAL A 33 -0.75 1.45 4.55
C VAL A 33 0.51 1.10 5.33
N ASP A 34 1.69 1.43 4.78
CA ASP A 34 3.00 1.09 5.36
C ASP A 34 3.18 -0.42 5.66
N GLU A 35 2.70 -1.28 4.74
CA GLU A 35 2.72 -2.73 4.93
C GLU A 35 4.11 -3.32 4.63
N PRO A 36 4.72 -4.09 5.55
CA PRO A 36 6.05 -4.69 5.33
C PRO A 36 6.02 -5.80 4.27
N MET A 37 6.77 -5.62 3.17
CA MET A 37 6.82 -6.62 2.08
C MET A 37 7.54 -7.91 2.47
N SER A 38 8.36 -7.88 3.53
CA SER A 38 8.92 -9.09 4.14
C SER A 38 7.87 -10.12 4.61
N ARG A 39 6.61 -9.70 4.82
CA ARG A 39 5.51 -10.62 5.15
C ARG A 39 4.92 -11.33 3.93
N HIS A 40 5.17 -10.82 2.73
CA HIS A 40 4.55 -11.25 1.47
C HIS A 40 5.55 -11.85 0.47
N THR A 41 6.86 -11.83 0.76
CA THR A 41 7.91 -12.42 -0.09
C THR A 41 8.47 -13.72 0.48
N THR A 42 8.81 -14.68 -0.39
CA THR A 42 9.35 -16.00 0.01
C THR A 42 10.63 -15.89 0.85
N PHE A 43 11.52 -14.98 0.49
CA PHE A 43 12.78 -14.74 1.21
C PHE A 43 12.63 -13.82 2.42
N ARG A 44 11.40 -13.34 2.70
CA ARG A 44 11.10 -12.40 3.78
C ARG A 44 11.95 -11.13 3.76
N VAL A 45 12.25 -10.63 2.57
CA VAL A 45 12.98 -9.38 2.34
C VAL A 45 12.09 -8.37 1.63
N GLY A 46 12.29 -7.09 1.93
CA GLY A 46 11.54 -5.98 1.33
C GLY A 46 11.17 -4.91 2.36
N GLY A 47 11.23 -3.65 1.95
CA GLY A 47 10.78 -2.52 2.77
C GLY A 47 9.26 -2.48 2.92
N ASN A 48 8.76 -1.41 3.55
CA ASN A 48 7.31 -1.20 3.63
C ASN A 48 6.82 -0.57 2.32
N ALA A 49 5.72 -1.11 1.78
CA ALA A 49 4.98 -0.46 0.72
C ALA A 49 4.12 0.65 1.31
N ASP A 50 4.11 1.82 0.68
CA ASP A 50 3.31 2.94 1.17
C ASP A 50 1.81 2.60 1.11
N LEU A 51 1.41 1.83 0.09
CA LEU A 51 0.08 1.25 -0.07
C LEU A 51 0.17 -0.20 -0.55
N PHE A 52 -0.57 -1.09 0.12
CA PHE A 52 -0.69 -2.50 -0.21
C PHE A 52 -2.15 -2.90 -0.39
N LEU A 53 -2.46 -3.45 -1.55
CA LEU A 53 -3.82 -3.81 -1.95
C LEU A 53 -3.93 -5.33 -2.11
N HIS A 54 -4.82 -5.94 -1.35
CA HIS A 54 -5.15 -7.35 -1.48
C HIS A 54 -6.47 -7.49 -2.22
N ALA A 55 -6.38 -7.71 -3.54
CA ALA A 55 -7.54 -7.93 -4.40
C ALA A 55 -8.22 -9.27 -4.05
N SER A 56 -9.53 -9.24 -3.83
CA SER A 56 -10.34 -10.45 -3.65
C SER A 56 -11.09 -10.83 -4.94
N HIS A 57 -11.26 -9.88 -5.86
CA HIS A 57 -11.94 -10.07 -7.15
C HIS A 57 -11.16 -9.43 -8.29
N ILE A 58 -11.39 -9.89 -9.53
CA ILE A 58 -10.73 -9.34 -10.73
C ILE A 58 -11.04 -7.84 -10.92
N ASP A 59 -12.20 -7.38 -10.49
CA ASP A 59 -12.59 -5.96 -10.60
C ASP A 59 -11.79 -5.06 -9.65
N ASP A 60 -11.30 -5.59 -8.52
CA ASP A 60 -10.40 -4.88 -7.61
C ASP A 60 -9.07 -4.54 -8.32
N VAL A 61 -8.57 -5.46 -9.15
CA VAL A 61 -7.34 -5.25 -9.94
C VAL A 61 -7.55 -4.17 -10.99
N ARG A 62 -8.71 -4.18 -11.67
CA ARG A 62 -9.07 -3.13 -12.64
C ARG A 62 -9.13 -1.77 -11.97
N LEU A 63 -9.82 -1.67 -10.84
CA LEU A 63 -9.92 -0.44 -10.05
C LEU A 63 -8.54 0.11 -9.71
N ALA A 64 -7.64 -0.74 -9.20
CA ALA A 64 -6.29 -0.34 -8.83
C ALA A 64 -5.48 0.19 -10.02
N LEU A 65 -5.56 -0.48 -11.19
CA LEU A 65 -4.87 -0.03 -12.41
C LEU A 65 -5.41 1.29 -12.97
N PHE A 66 -6.71 1.55 -12.83
CA PHE A 66 -7.29 2.83 -13.24
C PHE A 66 -6.92 3.98 -12.31
N TRP A 67 -6.81 3.71 -11.00
CA TRP A 67 -6.42 4.72 -10.01
C TRP A 67 -4.94 5.12 -10.12
N SER A 68 -4.03 4.19 -10.47
CA SER A 68 -2.58 4.44 -10.48
C SER A 68 -2.06 5.21 -11.70
N LYS A 69 -2.94 5.80 -12.51
CA LYS A 69 -2.58 6.50 -13.75
C LYS A 69 -2.39 7.99 -13.50
#